data_AF-A0A3B9K6E7-F1
#
_entry.id   AF-A0A3B9K6E7-F1
#
_cell.length_a   1.000
_cell.length_b   1.000
_cell.length_c   1.000
_cell.angle_alpha   90.00
_cell.angle_beta   90.00
_cell.angle_gamma   90.00
#
_symmetry.space_group_name_H-M   'P 1'
#
loop_
_entity.id
_entity.type
_entity.pdbx_description
1 polymer ?
#
loop_
_entity_poly.entity_id
_entity_poly.type
_entity_poly.pdbx_seq_one_letter_code
_entity_poly.pdbx_strand_id
1 'polypeptide(L)'
;MELTEMYRTLGISDRVLSYGNQVEESLTDRFRTIDVTTEYNQLKVISAMQKNRVSDVHLSGTTGYGYNDLGRETLEKVYADVFGT
;
A
#
# COMPACT_ATOMS: atom_id res chain seq x y z
N MET A 1 3.63 6.53 -30.50
CA MET A 1 4.59 5.40 -30.57
C MET A 1 3.88 4.20 -29.99
N GLU A 2 3.86 3.09 -30.72
CA GLU A 2 3.39 1.81 -30.18
C GLU A 2 4.30 1.36 -29.01
N LEU A 3 3.73 0.71 -28.00
CA LEU A 3 4.46 0.25 -26.80
C LEU A 3 5.65 -0.65 -27.17
N THR A 4 5.47 -1.55 -28.13
CA THR A 4 6.52 -2.40 -28.69
C THR A 4 7.69 -1.61 -29.27
N GLU A 5 7.42 -0.47 -29.91
CA GLU A 5 8.45 0.39 -30.49
C GLU A 5 9.29 1.08 -29.40
N MET A 6 8.66 1.39 -28.27
CA MET A 6 9.36 1.90 -27.08
C MET A 6 10.28 0.83 -26.49
N TYR A 7 9.82 -0.42 -26.35
CA TYR A 7 10.65 -1.53 -25.89
C TYR A 7 11.86 -1.76 -26.80
N ARG A 8 11.68 -1.73 -28.11
CA ARG A 8 12.79 -1.85 -29.08
C ARG A 8 13.80 -0.72 -28.95
N THR A 9 13.33 0.52 -28.78
CA THR A 9 14.20 1.69 -28.56
C THR A 9 15.04 1.54 -27.29
N LEU A 10 14.52 0.84 -26.28
CA LEU A 10 15.24 0.52 -25.03
C LEU A 10 16.13 -0.74 -25.15
N GLY A 11 16.25 -1.33 -26.34
CA GLY A 11 17.06 -2.54 -26.57
C GLY A 11 16.39 -3.85 -26.13
N ILE A 12 15.08 -3.84 -25.86
CA ILE A 12 14.32 -5.01 -25.44
C ILE A 12 13.75 -5.70 -26.68
N SER A 13 14.18 -6.94 -26.92
CA SER A 13 13.72 -7.71 -28.08
C SER A 13 12.27 -8.19 -27.92
N ASP A 14 11.57 -8.33 -29.05
CA ASP A 14 10.19 -8.84 -29.10
C ASP A 14 10.05 -10.22 -28.43
N ARG A 15 11.10 -11.06 -28.50
CA ARG A 15 11.14 -12.38 -27.86
C ARG A 15 11.11 -12.26 -26.33
N VAL A 16 11.87 -11.33 -25.76
CA VAL A 16 11.91 -11.08 -24.31
C VAL A 16 10.58 -10.51 -23.84
N LEU A 17 10.03 -9.54 -24.59
CA LEU A 17 8.71 -8.97 -24.29
C LEU A 17 7.61 -10.04 -24.29
N SER A 18 7.57 -10.88 -25.34
CA SER A 18 6.59 -11.97 -25.43
C SER A 18 6.73 -12.98 -24.30
N TYR A 19 7.96 -13.34 -23.94
CA TYR A 19 8.21 -14.24 -22.81
C TYR A 19 7.76 -13.64 -21.48
N GLY A 20 8.05 -12.35 -21.23
CA GLY A 20 7.59 -11.62 -20.05
C GLY A 20 6.06 -11.63 -19.93
N ASN A 21 5.36 -11.30 -21.03
CA ASN A 21 3.90 -11.29 -21.06
C ASN A 21 3.29 -12.67 -20.76
N GLN A 22 3.88 -13.76 -21.28
CA GLN A 22 3.40 -15.11 -20.98
C GLN A 22 3.57 -15.49 -19.50
N VAL A 23 4.70 -15.10 -18.91
CA VAL A 23 4.95 -15.33 -17.49
C VAL A 23 4.01 -14.48 -16.64
N GLU A 24 3.82 -13.20 -16.98
CA GLU A 24 2.89 -12.31 -16.28
C GLU A 24 1.45 -12.84 -16.32
N GLU A 25 0.98 -13.28 -17.48
CA GLU A 25 -0.35 -13.89 -17.64
C GLU A 25 -0.51 -15.14 -16.77
N SER A 26 0.55 -15.96 -16.65
CA SER A 26 0.55 -17.14 -15.79
C SER A 26 0.46 -16.83 -14.29
N LEU A 27 0.73 -15.58 -13.89
CA LEU A 27 0.72 -15.12 -12.50
C LEU A 27 -0.59 -14.40 -12.11
N THR A 28 -1.52 -14.19 -13.05
CA THR A 28 -2.75 -13.43 -12.84
C THR A 28 -3.55 -13.89 -11.61
N ASP A 29 -3.70 -15.21 -11.40
CA ASP A 29 -4.44 -15.73 -10.24
C ASP A 29 -3.74 -15.43 -8.90
N ARG A 30 -2.39 -15.40 -8.90
CA ARG A 30 -1.61 -15.03 -7.72
C ARG A 30 -1.77 -13.54 -7.41
N PHE A 31 -1.70 -12.69 -8.43
CA PHE A 31 -1.93 -11.25 -8.27
C PHE A 31 -3.35 -10.96 -7.77
N ARG A 32 -4.38 -11.62 -8.33
CA ARG A 32 -5.75 -11.49 -7.84
C ARG A 32 -5.89 -11.82 -6.35
N THR A 33 -5.18 -12.85 -5.87
CA THR A 33 -5.20 -13.21 -4.45
C THR A 33 -4.53 -12.14 -3.56
N ILE A 34 -3.46 -11.53 -4.06
CA ILE A 34 -2.78 -10.41 -3.39
C ILE A 34 -3.70 -9.18 -3.37
N ASP A 35 -4.42 -8.90 -4.46
CA ASP A 35 -5.34 -7.76 -4.56
C ASP A 35 -6.47 -7.86 -3.53
N VAL A 36 -7.10 -9.03 -3.39
CA VAL A 36 -8.14 -9.27 -2.37
C VAL A 36 -7.59 -9.07 -0.96
N THR A 37 -6.39 -9.57 -0.69
CA THR A 37 -5.72 -9.41 0.61
C THR A 37 -5.39 -7.93 0.89
N THR A 38 -5.00 -7.21 -0.16
CA THR A 38 -4.66 -5.79 -0.09
C THR A 38 -5.90 -4.96 0.18
N GLU A 39 -7.00 -5.20 -0.53
CA GLU A 39 -8.28 -4.53 -0.32
C GLU A 39 -8.79 -4.72 1.11
N TYR A 40 -8.78 -5.97 1.60
CA TYR A 40 -9.17 -6.26 2.97
C TYR A 40 -8.33 -5.48 4.00
N ASN A 41 -7.01 -5.53 3.86
CA ASN A 41 -6.11 -4.85 4.80
C ASN A 41 -6.21 -3.31 4.69
N GLN A 42 -6.42 -2.78 3.49
CA GLN A 42 -6.64 -1.35 3.27
C GLN A 42 -7.90 -0.89 4.01
N LEU A 43 -9.01 -1.62 3.87
CA LEU A 43 -10.26 -1.32 4.57
C LEU A 43 -10.10 -1.46 6.09
N LYS A 44 -9.36 -2.48 6.56
CA LYS A 44 -9.04 -2.66 7.99
C LYS A 44 -8.31 -1.44 8.57
N VAL A 45 -7.29 -0.94 7.88
CA VAL A 45 -6.53 0.25 8.32
C VAL A 45 -7.38 1.52 8.28
N ILE A 46 -8.14 1.74 7.19
CA ILE A 46 -9.04 2.89 7.07
C ILE A 46 -10.08 2.87 8.19
N SER A 47 -10.67 1.70 8.47
CA SER A 47 -11.66 1.54 9.54
C SER A 47 -11.08 1.87 10.93
N ALA A 48 -9.86 1.42 11.22
CA ALA A 48 -9.17 1.74 12.48
C ALA A 48 -8.86 3.24 12.61
N MET A 49 -8.42 3.90 11.53
CA MET A 49 -8.21 5.36 11.52
C MET A 49 -9.53 6.12 11.76
N GLN A 50 -10.62 5.71 11.10
CA GLN A 50 -11.94 6.31 11.28
C GLN A 50 -12.47 6.13 12.70
N LYS A 51 -12.34 4.92 13.27
CA LYS A 51 -12.75 4.61 14.64
C LYS A 51 -12.04 5.49 15.66
N ASN A 52 -10.74 5.71 15.48
CA ASN A 52 -9.92 6.55 16.34
C ASN A 52 -9.99 8.05 16.01
N ARG A 53 -10.83 8.44 15.02
CA ARG A 53 -11.05 9.84 14.61
C ARG A 53 -9.74 10.56 14.28
N VAL A 54 -8.86 9.88 13.55
CA VAL A 54 -7.61 10.47 13.07
C VAL A 54 -7.93 11.72 12.25
N SER A 55 -7.16 12.78 12.49
CA SER A 55 -7.32 14.11 11.90
C SER A 55 -5.97 14.81 11.82
N ASP A 56 -5.94 15.97 11.17
CA ASP A 56 -4.78 16.83 11.04
C ASP A 56 -4.16 17.25 12.38
N VAL A 57 -4.96 17.42 13.44
CA VAL A 57 -4.46 17.68 14.81
C VAL A 57 -3.48 16.61 15.29
N HIS A 58 -3.70 15.35 14.91
CA HIS A 58 -2.82 14.22 15.27
C HIS A 58 -1.50 14.20 14.49
N LEU A 59 -1.35 15.05 13.47
CA LEU A 59 -0.13 15.20 12.68
C LEU A 59 0.76 16.33 13.19
N SER A 60 0.35 16.98 14.28
CA SER A 60 1.15 18.02 14.95
C SER A 60 2.31 17.38 15.70
N GLY A 61 3.54 17.79 15.40
CA GLY A 61 4.71 17.33 16.12
C GLY A 61 4.78 17.89 17.55
N THR A 62 5.27 17.10 18.49
CA THR A 62 5.61 17.56 19.84
C THR A 62 7.11 17.82 19.98
N THR A 63 7.49 18.65 20.95
CA THR A 63 8.89 18.97 21.26
C THR A 63 9.19 18.73 22.74
N GLY A 64 10.47 18.75 23.12
CA GLY A 64 10.89 18.45 24.50
C GLY A 64 10.58 17.02 24.89
N TYR A 65 9.94 16.82 26.05
CA TYR A 65 9.60 15.47 26.55
C TYR A 65 8.41 14.82 25.85
N GLY A 66 7.60 15.58 25.09
CA GLY A 66 6.45 15.01 24.36
C GLY A 66 5.34 14.45 25.24
N TYR A 67 5.08 15.05 26.41
CA TYR A 67 3.93 14.72 27.25
C TYR A 67 2.62 15.08 26.54
N ASN A 68 1.59 14.25 26.73
CA ASN A 68 0.25 14.41 26.14
C ASN A 68 0.27 14.58 24.61
N ASP A 69 1.11 13.78 23.95
CA ASP A 69 1.20 13.75 22.49
C ASP A 69 -0.01 12.99 21.93
N LEU A 70 -1.03 13.74 21.54
CA LEU A 70 -2.27 13.21 20.96
C LEU A 70 -2.00 12.38 19.70
N GLY A 71 -1.02 12.76 18.89
CA GLY A 71 -0.65 12.04 17.68
C GLY A 71 -0.13 10.65 17.99
N ARG A 72 0.84 10.56 18.92
CA ARG A 72 1.40 9.29 19.40
C ARG A 72 0.32 8.41 20.03
N GLU A 73 -0.45 8.95 20.98
CA GLU A 73 -1.49 8.19 21.69
C GLU A 73 -2.57 7.65 20.74
N THR A 74 -2.92 8.42 19.72
CA THR A 74 -3.93 7.99 18.74
C THR A 74 -3.37 6.96 17.78
N LEU A 75 -2.11 7.10 17.35
CA LEU A 75 -1.45 6.11 16.50
C LEU A 75 -1.33 4.76 17.21
N GLU A 76 -1.00 4.76 18.51
CA GLU A 76 -0.97 3.54 19.33
C GLU A 76 -2.33 2.83 19.35
N LYS A 77 -3.43 3.58 19.52
CA LYS A 77 -4.79 3.01 19.46
C LYS A 77 -5.15 2.47 18.07
N VAL A 78 -4.72 3.15 17.00
CA VAL A 78 -4.92 2.66 15.63
C VAL A 78 -4.18 1.34 15.43
N TYR A 79 -2.94 1.22 15.89
CA TYR A 79 -2.19 -0.04 15.84
C TYR A 79 -2.89 -1.15 16.63
N ALA A 80 -3.29 -0.87 17.87
CA ALA A 80 -4.08 -1.76 18.70
C ALA A 80 -5.34 -2.28 17.98
N ASP A 81 -6.09 -1.40 17.34
CA ASP A 81 -7.29 -1.76 16.57
C ASP A 81 -7.00 -2.58 15.30
N VAL A 82 -5.88 -2.29 14.60
CA VAL A 82 -5.49 -3.01 13.37
C VAL A 82 -4.99 -4.44 13.68
N PHE A 83 -4.33 -4.63 14.82
CA PHE A 83 -3.71 -5.89 15.22
C PHE A 83 -4.51 -6.68 16.26
N GLY A 84 -5.53 -6.08 16.88
CA GLY A 84 -6.43 -6.74 17.82
C GLY A 84 -5.83 -6.93 19.22
N THR A 85 -5.06 -5.96 19.70
CA THR A 85 -4.36 -6.00 21.00
C THR A 85 -4.73 -4.82 21.87
#